data_AF-A0A086A004-F1
#
_entry.id   AF-A0A086A004-F1
#
_cell.length_a   1.000
_cell.length_b   1.000
_cell.length_c   1.000
_cell.angle_alpha   90.00
_cell.angle_beta   90.00
_cell.angle_gamma   90.00
#
_symmetry.space_group_name_H-M   'P 1'
#
loop_
_entity.id
_entity.type
_entity.pdbx_description
1 polymer ?
#
loop_
_entity_poly.entity_id
_entity_poly.type
_entity_poly.pdbx_seq_one_letter_code
_entity_poly.pdbx_strand_id
1 'polypeptide(L)'
;MLKKRTIQIKFIKYYFAAACFLLLFGCKTINQDVIKHNYIVGERNYGDLFYNDSLDVSIDILGNATYEDLSKVKKNDLKKRIKNFKDVSADNLILSLKTDQNLETLYFFEKVENPIDTITHEKIVKNDSINGITIFEKQKGAKKIICITQILNNTNNLKRTSESVKAINLDDTNLDKLSFMKLYNYYTVEPHKNFLQGREKIKEAPIKDPKKIMLKEPLYFTINSFISNNKEYDLLIKDHENQKDDFNATVLNSLSKKEVKINDDVFTTIAALANDNQIIILNEDHFYPKHRLFAMELLDILKQKGFTTISMETFVPNEGNNTALIPNSKNGFYIKDPYFGHFVREANAMGFNLLGHENQDRNVPREIGQAKNIMKILEKNPKEKIFIYVGHGHLEEEGESRVMASYLKEYSNIDPITINQETVISNTKEKLVLLPKSIFVNDTLMKSSADYFLINNLEANLKSVYPNAVFKKVILKDKKLDTFKNEEVLVETFLLEEYNKTKNADLLIPIESTLIIPNGNKIEINLPTGKYYITVKTVNNDRFEFDNIEVK
;
A
#
# COMPACT_ATOMS: atom_id res chain seq x y z
N MET A 1 -33.72 73.07 5.23
CA MET A 1 -34.75 72.28 5.96
C MET A 1 -35.21 71.15 5.04
N LEU A 2 -35.15 69.90 5.52
CA LEU A 2 -35.58 68.64 4.87
C LEU A 2 -34.85 68.18 3.58
N LYS A 3 -33.74 67.44 3.77
CA LYS A 3 -33.24 66.44 2.80
C LYS A 3 -33.49 65.04 3.40
N LYS A 4 -34.47 64.31 2.86
CA LYS A 4 -34.73 62.89 3.16
C LYS A 4 -33.90 62.03 2.20
N ARG A 5 -33.15 61.10 2.77
CA ARG A 5 -32.43 60.02 2.08
C ARG A 5 -33.43 59.01 1.51
N THR A 6 -33.21 58.59 0.27
CA THR A 6 -33.77 57.34 -0.27
C THR A 6 -32.64 56.58 -0.94
N ILE A 7 -32.45 55.34 -0.48
CA ILE A 7 -31.45 54.38 -0.93
C ILE A 7 -31.93 53.77 -2.25
N GLN A 8 -31.08 53.76 -3.28
CA GLN A 8 -31.29 52.96 -4.49
C GLN A 8 -30.13 51.97 -4.63
N ILE A 9 -30.48 50.69 -4.53
CA ILE A 9 -29.62 49.53 -4.76
C ILE A 9 -29.43 49.39 -6.27
N LYS A 10 -28.19 49.42 -6.75
CA LYS A 10 -27.83 49.05 -8.13
C LYS A 10 -27.05 47.72 -8.11
N PHE A 11 -27.69 46.68 -8.64
CA PHE A 11 -27.07 45.40 -8.97
C PHE A 11 -26.05 45.60 -10.11
N ILE A 12 -24.81 45.17 -9.89
CA ILE A 12 -23.77 45.10 -10.92
C ILE A 12 -23.86 43.72 -11.60
N LYS A 13 -24.13 43.73 -12.91
CA LYS A 13 -24.06 42.56 -13.79
C LYS A 13 -22.58 42.23 -14.06
N TYR A 14 -22.14 41.01 -13.74
CA TYR A 14 -20.86 40.47 -14.20
C TYR A 14 -21.01 39.89 -15.61
N TYR A 15 -20.11 40.31 -16.50
CA TYR A 15 -19.94 39.79 -17.85
C TYR A 15 -19.32 38.38 -17.80
N PHE A 16 -19.98 37.41 -18.42
CA PHE A 16 -19.41 36.11 -18.76
C PHE A 16 -18.38 36.31 -19.88
N ALA A 17 -17.10 36.12 -19.59
CA ALA A 17 -16.08 35.94 -20.61
C ALA A 17 -16.03 34.45 -20.99
N ALA A 18 -16.38 34.15 -22.24
CA ALA A 18 -16.28 32.83 -22.83
C ALA A 18 -14.80 32.43 -22.94
N ALA A 19 -14.37 31.43 -22.16
CA ALA A 19 -13.08 30.78 -22.35
C ALA A 19 -13.18 29.83 -23.54
N CYS A 20 -12.60 30.22 -24.68
CA CYS A 20 -12.35 29.32 -25.80
C CYS A 20 -11.37 28.22 -25.35
N PHE A 21 -11.90 27.04 -25.01
CA PHE A 21 -11.12 25.82 -24.90
C PHE A 21 -10.55 25.47 -26.29
N LEU A 22 -9.27 25.75 -26.50
CA LEU A 22 -8.49 25.15 -27.58
C LEU A 22 -8.32 23.65 -27.24
N LEU A 23 -9.25 22.84 -27.76
CA LEU A 23 -9.13 21.38 -27.80
C LEU A 23 -7.95 21.02 -28.71
N LEU A 24 -6.78 20.82 -28.11
CA LEU A 24 -5.67 20.13 -28.77
C LEU A 24 -6.13 18.71 -29.09
N PHE A 25 -6.29 18.42 -30.39
CA PHE A 25 -6.60 17.08 -30.91
C PHE A 25 -5.38 16.15 -30.71
N GLY A 26 -5.13 15.74 -29.47
CA GLY A 26 -4.40 14.52 -29.18
C GLY A 26 -5.22 13.31 -29.61
N CYS A 27 -4.57 12.22 -30.00
CA CYS A 27 -5.26 10.93 -30.22
C CYS A 27 -6.20 10.64 -29.03
N LYS A 28 -7.52 10.63 -29.26
CA LYS A 28 -8.50 10.32 -28.21
C LYS A 28 -8.22 8.89 -27.69
N THR A 29 -7.90 8.78 -26.41
CA THR A 29 -7.85 7.52 -25.68
C THR A 29 -9.28 7.04 -25.40
N ILE A 30 -9.41 5.82 -24.88
CA ILE A 30 -10.70 5.22 -24.53
C ILE A 30 -11.37 6.05 -23.41
N ASN A 31 -12.70 5.97 -23.30
CA ASN A 31 -13.50 6.79 -22.39
C ASN A 31 -12.98 6.77 -20.94
N GLN A 32 -12.22 7.80 -20.57
CA GLN A 32 -11.56 7.92 -19.27
C GLN A 32 -12.56 7.98 -18.13
N ASP A 33 -13.75 8.54 -18.37
CA ASP A 33 -14.80 8.61 -17.37
C ASP A 33 -15.32 7.23 -16.98
N VAL A 34 -15.29 6.24 -17.86
CA VAL A 34 -15.69 4.86 -17.49
C VAL A 34 -14.53 4.15 -16.80
N ILE A 35 -13.29 4.41 -17.22
CA ILE A 35 -12.10 3.73 -16.69
C ILE A 35 -11.81 4.11 -15.24
N LYS A 36 -12.08 5.35 -14.82
CA LYS A 36 -11.92 5.77 -13.40
C LYS A 36 -12.78 4.94 -12.44
N HIS A 37 -13.89 4.42 -12.94
CA HIS A 37 -14.85 3.58 -12.23
C HIS A 37 -14.50 2.08 -12.25
N ASN A 38 -13.39 1.69 -12.91
CA ASN A 38 -12.93 0.31 -12.92
C ASN A 38 -12.18 -0.04 -11.63
N TYR A 39 -12.55 -1.16 -11.02
CA TYR A 39 -11.88 -1.79 -9.90
C TYR A 39 -11.43 -3.18 -10.34
N ILE A 40 -10.16 -3.48 -10.12
CA ILE A 40 -9.63 -4.84 -10.22
C ILE A 40 -9.22 -5.24 -8.82
N VAL A 41 -9.75 -6.37 -8.35
CA VAL A 41 -9.41 -6.95 -7.05
C VAL A 41 -8.81 -8.32 -7.24
N GLY A 42 -7.82 -8.63 -6.41
CA GLY A 42 -7.14 -9.91 -6.49
C GLY A 42 -5.91 -9.98 -5.60
N GLU A 43 -5.24 -11.13 -5.64
CA GLU A 43 -3.96 -11.33 -4.97
C GLU A 43 -2.86 -11.48 -6.02
N ARG A 44 -1.81 -10.64 -5.98
CA ARG A 44 -0.66 -10.76 -6.91
C ARG A 44 -1.12 -10.73 -8.39
N ASN A 45 -0.82 -11.79 -9.16
CA ASN A 45 -1.21 -11.99 -10.57
C ASN A 45 -2.61 -12.62 -10.75
N TYR A 46 -3.30 -12.91 -9.64
CA TYR A 46 -4.64 -13.47 -9.66
C TYR A 46 -5.63 -12.33 -9.61
N GLY A 47 -6.24 -12.00 -10.74
CA GLY A 47 -7.47 -11.24 -10.72
C GLY A 47 -8.60 -12.14 -10.26
N ASP A 48 -9.34 -11.73 -9.26
CA ASP A 48 -10.54 -12.45 -8.84
C ASP A 48 -11.78 -11.84 -9.50
N LEU A 49 -11.80 -10.51 -9.60
CA LEU A 49 -12.98 -9.77 -10.02
C LEU A 49 -12.58 -8.44 -10.66
N PHE A 50 -13.19 -8.16 -11.80
CA PHE A 50 -13.34 -6.81 -12.32
C PHE A 50 -14.72 -6.28 -11.95
N TYR A 51 -14.81 -5.03 -11.51
CA TYR A 51 -16.08 -4.34 -11.28
C TYR A 51 -16.01 -2.91 -11.80
N ASN A 52 -17.08 -2.47 -12.45
CA ASN A 52 -17.30 -1.07 -12.76
C ASN A 52 -18.55 -0.57 -12.03
N ASP A 53 -18.37 0.40 -11.13
CA ASP A 53 -19.44 0.92 -10.26
C ASP A 53 -20.40 1.86 -10.99
N SER A 54 -19.93 2.63 -11.97
CA SER A 54 -20.81 3.49 -12.77
C SER A 54 -21.73 2.73 -13.72
N LEU A 55 -21.32 1.54 -14.15
CA LEU A 55 -22.05 0.70 -15.09
C LEU A 55 -22.82 -0.43 -14.41
N ASP A 56 -22.52 -0.73 -13.14
CA ASP A 56 -22.96 -1.91 -12.41
C ASP A 56 -22.75 -3.18 -13.27
N VAL A 57 -21.48 -3.38 -13.64
CA VAL A 57 -21.00 -4.55 -14.39
C VAL A 57 -19.85 -5.16 -13.62
N SER A 58 -19.88 -6.47 -13.45
CA SER A 58 -18.76 -7.22 -12.91
C SER A 58 -18.41 -8.42 -13.78
N ILE A 59 -17.15 -8.84 -13.72
CA ILE A 59 -16.65 -9.99 -14.45
C ILE A 59 -15.78 -10.80 -13.48
N ASP A 60 -16.21 -12.01 -13.16
CA ASP A 60 -15.36 -12.98 -12.44
C ASP A 60 -14.18 -13.36 -13.35
N ILE A 61 -12.96 -13.19 -12.88
CA ILE A 61 -11.77 -13.40 -13.71
C ILE A 61 -11.33 -14.85 -13.54
N LEU A 62 -11.30 -15.59 -14.65
CA LEU A 62 -11.02 -17.02 -14.67
C LEU A 62 -9.52 -17.28 -14.85
N GLY A 63 -8.83 -17.62 -13.76
CA GLY A 63 -7.40 -17.96 -13.76
C GLY A 63 -6.49 -16.73 -13.69
N ASN A 64 -5.19 -16.93 -13.96
CA ASN A 64 -4.24 -15.82 -13.99
C ASN A 64 -4.50 -14.94 -15.20
N ALA A 65 -4.64 -13.64 -14.97
CA ALA A 65 -4.88 -12.67 -16.03
C ALA A 65 -3.91 -11.49 -15.92
N THR A 66 -3.49 -11.01 -17.08
CA THR A 66 -2.81 -9.73 -17.25
C THR A 66 -3.77 -8.75 -17.90
N TYR A 67 -3.69 -7.49 -17.52
CA TYR A 67 -4.62 -6.45 -17.96
C TYR A 67 -3.91 -5.45 -18.87
N GLU A 68 -4.56 -5.11 -19.98
CA GLU A 68 -4.10 -3.99 -20.81
C GLU A 68 -4.53 -2.69 -20.12
N ASP A 69 -3.59 -1.75 -20.00
CA ASP A 69 -3.88 -0.42 -19.47
C ASP A 69 -4.69 0.37 -20.50
N LEU A 70 -6.01 0.41 -20.30
CA LEU A 70 -6.96 1.03 -21.24
C LEU A 70 -6.71 2.53 -21.45
N SER A 71 -6.07 3.21 -20.49
CA SER A 71 -5.71 4.62 -20.64
C SER A 71 -4.66 4.83 -21.74
N LYS A 72 -3.83 3.81 -21.99
CA LYS A 72 -2.76 3.82 -23.01
C LYS A 72 -3.17 3.25 -24.35
N VAL A 73 -4.31 2.58 -24.42
CA VAL A 73 -4.81 1.99 -25.67
C VAL A 73 -5.23 3.09 -26.63
N LYS A 74 -4.47 3.22 -27.73
CA LYS A 74 -4.82 4.15 -28.81
C LYS A 74 -6.08 3.65 -29.52
N LYS A 75 -7.11 4.49 -29.57
CA LYS A 75 -8.39 4.18 -30.23
C LYS A 75 -8.23 3.70 -31.67
N ASN A 76 -7.27 4.24 -32.43
CA ASN A 76 -7.01 3.82 -33.80
C ASN A 76 -6.43 2.40 -33.89
N ASP A 77 -5.59 2.00 -32.95
CA ASP A 77 -5.02 0.65 -32.92
C ASP A 77 -6.08 -0.37 -32.48
N LEU A 78 -6.93 0.01 -31.52
CA LEU A 78 -8.10 -0.78 -31.16
C LEU A 78 -9.07 -0.94 -32.34
N LYS A 79 -9.38 0.14 -33.07
CA LYS A 79 -10.20 0.08 -34.31
C LYS A 79 -9.61 -0.87 -35.35
N LYS A 80 -8.28 -0.95 -35.47
CA LYS A 80 -7.63 -1.93 -36.36
C LYS A 80 -7.80 -3.36 -35.84
N ARG A 81 -7.66 -3.60 -34.53
CA ARG A 81 -7.90 -4.91 -33.89
C ARG A 81 -9.32 -5.40 -34.12
N ILE A 82 -10.31 -4.50 -34.02
CA ILE A 82 -11.73 -4.83 -34.18
C ILE A 82 -12.30 -4.53 -35.57
N LYS A 83 -11.45 -4.27 -36.59
CA LYS A 83 -11.89 -3.79 -37.92
C LYS A 83 -12.93 -4.69 -38.62
N ASN A 84 -12.92 -5.98 -38.29
CA ASN A 84 -13.83 -6.98 -38.84
C ASN A 84 -15.20 -6.99 -38.14
N PHE A 85 -15.41 -6.12 -37.14
CA PHE A 85 -16.58 -6.06 -36.26
C PHE A 85 -17.15 -4.64 -36.25
N LYS A 86 -17.83 -4.27 -37.34
CA LYS A 86 -18.27 -2.89 -37.61
C LYS A 86 -19.23 -2.32 -36.57
N ASP A 87 -19.97 -3.19 -35.87
CA ASP A 87 -20.98 -2.79 -34.89
C ASP A 87 -20.41 -2.59 -33.48
N VAL A 88 -19.11 -2.83 -33.27
CA VAL A 88 -18.45 -2.66 -31.97
C VAL A 88 -17.67 -1.34 -31.94
N SER A 89 -18.04 -0.44 -31.03
CA SER A 89 -17.32 0.82 -30.84
C SER A 89 -16.09 0.65 -29.96
N ALA A 90 -14.95 1.16 -30.43
CA ALA A 90 -13.73 1.26 -29.62
C ALA A 90 -13.90 2.12 -28.36
N ASP A 91 -14.89 3.03 -28.32
CA ASP A 91 -15.18 3.86 -27.14
C ASP A 91 -15.82 3.08 -26.00
N ASN A 92 -16.38 1.91 -26.32
CA ASN A 92 -17.15 1.10 -25.39
C ASN A 92 -16.28 0.09 -24.63
N LEU A 93 -14.97 0.02 -24.89
CA LEU A 93 -14.09 -0.94 -24.21
C LEU A 93 -13.99 -0.61 -22.72
N ILE A 94 -14.31 -1.58 -21.86
CA ILE A 94 -14.25 -1.43 -20.40
C ILE A 94 -13.19 -2.32 -19.75
N LEU A 95 -12.80 -3.41 -20.41
CA LEU A 95 -11.78 -4.34 -19.93
C LEU A 95 -11.10 -5.03 -21.12
N SER A 96 -9.77 -5.15 -21.04
CA SER A 96 -8.96 -5.96 -21.94
C SER A 96 -8.02 -6.79 -21.08
N LEU A 97 -8.11 -8.12 -21.24
CA LEU A 97 -7.30 -9.05 -20.46
C LEU A 97 -6.73 -10.17 -21.33
N LYS A 98 -5.60 -10.71 -20.89
CA LYS A 98 -4.99 -11.91 -21.44
C LYS A 98 -4.69 -12.90 -20.33
N THR A 99 -5.19 -14.13 -20.45
CA THR A 99 -4.92 -15.18 -19.46
C THR A 99 -3.64 -15.96 -19.77
N ASP A 100 -3.13 -16.69 -18.77
CA ASP A 100 -2.00 -17.62 -18.91
C ASP A 100 -2.22 -18.71 -19.98
N GLN A 101 -3.47 -19.03 -20.31
CA GLN A 101 -3.84 -19.95 -21.39
C GLN A 101 -3.82 -19.30 -22.79
N ASN A 102 -3.25 -18.11 -22.94
CA ASN A 102 -3.25 -17.31 -24.17
C ASN A 102 -4.65 -17.00 -24.71
N LEU A 103 -5.61 -16.84 -23.80
CA LEU A 103 -6.94 -16.33 -24.09
C LEU A 103 -6.91 -14.80 -23.95
N GLU A 104 -7.00 -14.09 -25.07
CA GLU A 104 -7.17 -12.63 -25.06
C GLU A 104 -8.66 -12.30 -25.18
N THR A 105 -9.19 -11.49 -24.26
CA THR A 105 -10.60 -11.12 -24.23
C THR A 105 -10.77 -9.61 -24.06
N LEU A 106 -11.60 -9.04 -24.93
CA LEU A 106 -12.03 -7.65 -24.92
C LEU A 106 -13.51 -7.56 -24.56
N TYR A 107 -13.85 -6.74 -23.58
CA TYR A 107 -15.22 -6.51 -23.13
C TYR A 107 -15.67 -5.09 -23.45
N PHE A 108 -16.77 -4.97 -24.21
CA PHE A 108 -17.33 -3.69 -24.63
C PHE A 108 -18.74 -3.51 -24.04
N PHE A 109 -18.98 -2.40 -23.37
CA PHE A 109 -20.27 -2.05 -22.78
C PHE A 109 -21.12 -1.19 -23.70
N GLU A 110 -22.39 -1.57 -23.86
CA GLU A 110 -23.38 -0.78 -24.59
C GLU A 110 -24.64 -0.61 -23.76
N LYS A 111 -25.17 0.62 -23.76
CA LYS A 111 -26.48 0.92 -23.21
C LYS A 111 -27.53 0.69 -24.30
N VAL A 112 -28.50 -0.17 -24.03
CA VAL A 112 -29.63 -0.47 -24.92
C VAL A 112 -30.81 0.42 -24.54
N GLU A 113 -31.28 1.27 -25.46
CA GLU A 113 -32.34 2.25 -25.20
C GLU A 113 -33.71 1.59 -24.93
N ASN A 114 -34.05 0.56 -25.71
CA ASN A 114 -35.35 -0.12 -25.64
C ASN A 114 -35.13 -1.64 -25.47
N PRO A 115 -34.86 -2.13 -24.25
CA PRO A 115 -34.65 -3.55 -24.02
C PRO A 115 -35.96 -4.34 -24.14
N ILE A 116 -35.86 -5.58 -24.63
CA ILE A 116 -37.03 -6.46 -24.83
C ILE A 116 -37.67 -6.83 -23.48
N ASP A 117 -36.83 -7.11 -22.48
CA ASP A 117 -37.21 -7.47 -21.13
C ASP A 117 -36.04 -7.21 -20.14
N THR A 118 -36.18 -7.68 -18.90
CA THR A 118 -35.17 -7.56 -17.84
C THR A 118 -34.42 -8.86 -17.55
N ILE A 119 -34.68 -9.93 -18.31
CA ILE A 119 -34.00 -11.21 -18.13
C ILE A 119 -32.66 -11.22 -18.89
N THR A 120 -31.85 -12.25 -18.64
CA THR A 120 -30.53 -12.39 -19.27
C THR A 120 -30.67 -13.09 -20.61
N HIS A 121 -30.14 -12.46 -21.66
CA HIS A 121 -30.03 -13.03 -23.00
C HIS A 121 -28.56 -13.23 -23.35
N GLU A 122 -28.23 -14.40 -23.88
CA GLU A 122 -26.88 -14.76 -24.33
C GLU A 122 -26.93 -15.21 -25.79
N LYS A 123 -26.03 -14.69 -26.62
CA LYS A 123 -26.00 -14.98 -28.05
C LYS A 123 -24.56 -15.11 -28.55
N ILE A 124 -24.28 -16.17 -29.30
CA ILE A 124 -23.07 -16.26 -30.12
C ILE A 124 -23.30 -15.45 -31.38
N VAL A 125 -22.56 -14.35 -31.55
CA VAL A 125 -22.63 -13.51 -32.75
C VAL A 125 -21.79 -14.12 -33.86
N LYS A 126 -20.60 -14.61 -33.52
CA LYS A 126 -19.66 -15.20 -34.47
C LYS A 126 -18.77 -16.23 -33.80
N ASN A 127 -18.51 -17.34 -34.49
CA ASN A 127 -17.47 -18.31 -34.13
C ASN A 127 -16.60 -18.58 -35.36
N ASP A 128 -15.40 -17.98 -35.39
CA ASP A 128 -14.39 -18.17 -36.42
C ASP A 128 -13.32 -19.13 -35.90
N SER A 129 -13.55 -20.43 -36.12
CA SER A 129 -12.64 -21.47 -35.64
C SER A 129 -11.28 -21.48 -36.35
N ILE A 130 -11.18 -20.87 -37.55
CA ILE A 130 -9.91 -20.81 -38.30
C ILE A 130 -8.97 -19.79 -37.65
N ASN A 131 -9.49 -18.61 -37.32
CA ASN A 131 -8.70 -17.52 -36.73
C ASN A 131 -8.70 -17.53 -35.19
N GLY A 132 -9.41 -18.49 -34.58
CA GLY A 132 -9.52 -18.61 -33.14
C GLY A 132 -10.34 -17.52 -32.47
N ILE A 133 -11.27 -16.88 -33.20
CA ILE A 133 -12.03 -15.72 -32.71
C ILE A 133 -13.46 -16.15 -32.40
N THR A 134 -13.97 -15.76 -31.24
CA THR A 134 -15.38 -15.94 -30.88
C THR A 134 -15.95 -14.65 -30.31
N ILE A 135 -17.19 -14.34 -30.70
CA ILE A 135 -17.90 -13.14 -30.26
C ILE A 135 -19.22 -13.56 -29.62
N PHE A 136 -19.41 -13.06 -28.41
CA PHE A 136 -20.63 -13.25 -27.65
C PHE A 136 -21.24 -11.92 -27.24
N GLU A 137 -22.56 -11.90 -27.18
CA GLU A 137 -23.35 -10.85 -26.58
C GLU A 137 -24.02 -11.41 -25.32
N LYS A 138 -23.91 -10.67 -24.22
CA LYS A 138 -24.73 -10.87 -23.03
C LYS A 138 -25.48 -9.59 -22.72
N GLN A 139 -26.80 -9.66 -22.61
CA GLN A 139 -27.65 -8.52 -22.32
C GLN A 139 -28.57 -8.83 -21.13
N LYS A 140 -28.80 -7.84 -20.27
CA LYS A 140 -29.82 -7.87 -19.22
C LYS A 140 -30.43 -6.49 -19.08
N GLY A 141 -31.70 -6.33 -19.41
CA GLY A 141 -32.32 -5.01 -19.47
C GLY A 141 -31.56 -4.08 -20.42
N ALA A 142 -31.31 -2.85 -19.97
CA ALA A 142 -30.64 -1.80 -20.72
C ALA A 142 -29.09 -1.97 -20.81
N LYS A 143 -28.51 -3.02 -20.25
CA LYS A 143 -27.06 -3.26 -20.24
C LYS A 143 -26.72 -4.40 -21.17
N LYS A 144 -25.74 -4.19 -22.05
CA LYS A 144 -25.19 -5.22 -22.94
C LYS A 144 -23.67 -5.21 -22.89
N ILE A 145 -23.08 -6.40 -22.82
CA ILE A 145 -21.65 -6.62 -23.02
C ILE A 145 -21.44 -7.39 -24.31
N ILE A 146 -20.59 -6.86 -25.18
CA ILE A 146 -20.03 -7.58 -26.32
C ILE A 146 -18.64 -8.06 -25.91
N CYS A 147 -18.44 -9.37 -25.95
CA CYS A 147 -17.18 -10.02 -25.63
C CYS A 147 -16.53 -10.50 -26.92
N ILE A 148 -15.31 -10.03 -27.20
CA ILE A 148 -14.49 -10.52 -28.32
C ILE A 148 -13.33 -11.29 -27.72
N THR A 149 -13.30 -12.60 -27.97
CA THR A 149 -12.26 -13.49 -27.47
C THR A 149 -11.43 -14.03 -28.63
N GLN A 150 -10.12 -14.00 -28.47
CA GLN A 150 -9.16 -14.59 -29.39
C GLN A 150 -8.28 -15.60 -28.64
N ILE A 151 -8.21 -16.83 -29.15
CA ILE A 151 -7.35 -17.89 -28.61
C ILE A 151 -6.24 -18.15 -29.60
N LEU A 152 -4.99 -18.02 -29.13
CA LEU A 152 -3.81 -18.19 -29.98
C LEU A 152 -3.45 -19.67 -30.24
N ASN A 153 -4.11 -20.63 -29.57
CA ASN A 153 -3.86 -22.08 -29.64
C ASN A 153 -5.12 -22.89 -30.02
N ASN A 154 -4.97 -23.94 -30.82
CA ASN A 154 -6.04 -24.62 -31.57
C ASN A 154 -6.97 -25.58 -30.74
N THR A 155 -7.41 -25.19 -29.54
CA THR A 155 -8.22 -26.06 -28.65
C THR A 155 -9.54 -25.41 -28.21
N ASN A 156 -10.67 -26.11 -28.43
CA ASN A 156 -12.04 -25.86 -27.97
C ASN A 156 -12.41 -24.41 -27.54
N ASN A 157 -12.38 -23.49 -28.52
CA ASN A 157 -12.60 -22.06 -28.29
C ASN A 157 -13.99 -21.72 -27.73
N LEU A 158 -15.01 -22.45 -28.17
CA LEU A 158 -16.39 -22.16 -27.82
C LEU A 158 -16.66 -22.41 -26.34
N LYS A 159 -16.13 -23.51 -25.78
CA LYS A 159 -16.32 -23.85 -24.36
C LYS A 159 -15.74 -22.78 -23.45
N ARG A 160 -14.47 -22.39 -23.66
CA ARG A 160 -13.78 -21.38 -22.85
C ARG A 160 -14.44 -20.00 -22.94
N THR A 161 -14.87 -19.63 -24.14
CA THR A 161 -15.57 -18.36 -24.33
C THR A 161 -16.93 -18.38 -23.63
N SER A 162 -17.67 -19.50 -23.69
CA SER A 162 -18.92 -19.66 -22.94
C SER A 162 -18.73 -19.54 -21.43
N GLU A 163 -17.64 -20.10 -20.88
CA GLU A 163 -17.29 -19.93 -19.46
C GLU A 163 -17.02 -18.45 -19.13
N SER A 164 -16.28 -17.74 -19.99
CA SER A 164 -15.99 -16.30 -19.82
C SER A 164 -17.25 -15.44 -19.89
N VAL A 165 -18.25 -15.83 -20.69
CA VAL A 165 -19.54 -15.11 -20.80
C VAL A 165 -20.41 -15.35 -19.58
N LYS A 166 -20.40 -16.57 -19.03
CA LYS A 166 -21.10 -16.89 -17.77
C LYS A 166 -20.56 -16.08 -16.60
N ALA A 167 -19.27 -15.77 -16.59
CA ALA A 167 -18.62 -14.95 -15.58
C ALA A 167 -19.01 -13.46 -15.59
N ILE A 168 -19.68 -12.97 -16.64
CA ILE A 168 -20.15 -11.59 -16.74
C ILE A 168 -21.46 -11.45 -15.97
N ASN A 169 -21.54 -10.47 -15.07
CA ASN A 169 -22.75 -10.08 -14.37
C ASN A 169 -23.08 -8.62 -14.69
N LEU A 170 -24.34 -8.34 -14.99
CA LEU A 170 -24.82 -7.03 -15.46
C LEU A 170 -25.68 -6.34 -14.38
N ASP A 171 -25.31 -6.57 -13.12
CA ASP A 171 -25.97 -6.12 -11.91
C ASP A 171 -24.95 -6.06 -10.77
N ASP A 172 -25.44 -5.71 -9.58
CA ASP A 172 -24.67 -5.57 -8.34
C ASP A 172 -24.45 -6.89 -7.60
N THR A 173 -24.80 -8.04 -8.20
CA THR A 173 -24.76 -9.37 -7.53
C THR A 173 -23.37 -9.71 -6.98
N ASN A 174 -22.31 -9.19 -7.58
CA ASN A 174 -20.92 -9.42 -7.16
C ASN A 174 -20.30 -8.24 -6.38
N LEU A 175 -21.08 -7.22 -6.02
CA LEU A 175 -20.56 -6.10 -5.21
C LEU A 175 -20.00 -6.59 -3.87
N ASP A 176 -20.61 -7.65 -3.32
CA ASP A 176 -20.18 -8.36 -2.13
C ASP A 176 -18.87 -9.16 -2.32
N LYS A 177 -18.33 -9.31 -3.53
CA LYS A 177 -17.01 -9.90 -3.76
C LYS A 177 -15.87 -8.89 -3.67
N LEU A 178 -16.17 -7.59 -3.76
CA LEU A 178 -15.17 -6.56 -3.51
C LEU A 178 -14.62 -6.65 -2.09
N SER A 179 -13.32 -6.37 -1.95
CA SER A 179 -12.60 -6.44 -0.69
C SER A 179 -11.52 -5.38 -0.65
N PHE A 180 -11.48 -4.59 0.42
CA PHE A 180 -10.41 -3.61 0.65
C PHE A 180 -9.04 -4.28 0.72
N MET A 181 -8.95 -5.46 1.33
CA MET A 181 -7.69 -6.21 1.40
C MET A 181 -7.21 -6.64 0.01
N LYS A 182 -8.12 -7.09 -0.86
CA LYS A 182 -7.77 -7.47 -2.24
C LYS A 182 -7.43 -6.25 -3.11
N LEU A 183 -8.12 -5.12 -2.92
CA LEU A 183 -7.73 -3.85 -3.55
C LEU A 183 -6.32 -3.45 -3.11
N TYR A 184 -6.09 -3.42 -1.81
CA TYR A 184 -4.78 -3.09 -1.23
C TYR A 184 -3.70 -4.01 -1.79
N ASN A 185 -3.91 -5.33 -1.77
CA ASN A 185 -2.94 -6.28 -2.31
C ASN A 185 -2.65 -6.02 -3.78
N TYR A 186 -3.68 -5.86 -4.63
CA TYR A 186 -3.50 -5.59 -6.05
C TYR A 186 -2.63 -4.34 -6.29
N TYR A 187 -2.93 -3.20 -5.67
CA TYR A 187 -2.23 -1.95 -5.94
C TYR A 187 -0.92 -1.74 -5.16
N THR A 188 -0.55 -2.66 -4.25
CA THR A 188 0.66 -2.52 -3.41
C THR A 188 1.72 -3.58 -3.66
N VAL A 189 1.51 -4.48 -4.64
CA VAL A 189 2.44 -5.57 -4.97
C VAL A 189 2.74 -5.62 -6.46
N GLU A 190 3.87 -6.24 -6.83
CA GLU A 190 4.17 -6.49 -8.24
C GLU A 190 3.08 -7.33 -8.93
N PRO A 191 2.81 -7.11 -10.23
CA PRO A 191 3.38 -6.08 -11.12
C PRO A 191 2.57 -4.76 -11.11
N HIS A 192 1.59 -4.64 -10.23
CA HIS A 192 0.59 -3.56 -10.26
C HIS A 192 0.84 -2.46 -9.22
N LYS A 193 1.98 -2.50 -8.53
CA LYS A 193 2.32 -1.58 -7.44
C LYS A 193 2.24 -0.12 -7.90
N ASN A 194 1.30 0.61 -7.33
CA ASN A 194 1.15 2.05 -7.47
C ASN A 194 0.36 2.57 -6.26
N PHE A 195 1.07 3.06 -5.24
CA PHE A 195 0.43 3.50 -4.00
C PHE A 195 -0.53 4.67 -4.19
N LEU A 196 -0.24 5.57 -5.14
CA LEU A 196 -1.09 6.70 -5.49
C LEU A 196 -2.40 6.25 -6.15
N GLN A 197 -2.34 5.28 -7.06
CA GLN A 197 -3.57 4.69 -7.60
C GLN A 197 -4.34 3.89 -6.54
N GLY A 198 -3.62 3.10 -5.73
CA GLY A 198 -4.22 2.25 -4.70
C GLY A 198 -4.99 3.02 -3.64
N ARG A 199 -4.47 4.17 -3.18
CA ARG A 199 -5.16 5.01 -2.19
C ARG A 199 -6.49 5.54 -2.72
N GLU A 200 -6.53 6.02 -3.95
CA GLU A 200 -7.78 6.53 -4.54
C GLU A 200 -8.79 5.41 -4.73
N LYS A 201 -8.34 4.23 -5.17
CA LYS A 201 -9.21 3.05 -5.31
C LYS A 201 -9.77 2.57 -3.98
N ILE A 202 -8.99 2.60 -2.90
CA ILE A 202 -9.49 2.28 -1.55
C ILE A 202 -10.46 3.36 -1.04
N LYS A 203 -10.15 4.63 -1.30
CA LYS A 203 -10.97 5.78 -0.89
C LYS A 203 -12.36 5.74 -1.52
N GLU A 204 -12.43 5.48 -2.83
CA GLU A 204 -13.66 5.56 -3.63
C GLU A 204 -14.43 4.23 -3.73
N ALA A 205 -13.83 3.10 -3.32
CA ALA A 205 -14.46 1.79 -3.47
C ALA A 205 -15.89 1.73 -2.87
N PRO A 206 -16.88 1.27 -3.65
CA PRO A 206 -18.30 1.26 -3.26
C PRO A 206 -18.67 0.08 -2.36
N ILE A 207 -17.79 -0.29 -1.42
CA ILE A 207 -18.01 -1.40 -0.49
C ILE A 207 -18.84 -0.89 0.69
N LYS A 208 -20.08 -1.40 0.80
CA LYS A 208 -21.04 -1.00 1.84
C LYS A 208 -21.22 -2.03 2.96
N ASP A 209 -20.61 -3.21 2.83
CA ASP A 209 -20.68 -4.27 3.85
C ASP A 209 -20.05 -3.80 5.17
N PRO A 210 -20.82 -3.71 6.28
CA PRO A 210 -20.32 -3.24 7.57
C PRO A 210 -19.10 -4.00 8.08
N LYS A 211 -19.00 -5.31 7.83
CA LYS A 211 -17.87 -6.13 8.29
C LYS A 211 -16.58 -5.78 7.54
N LYS A 212 -16.70 -5.34 6.29
CA LYS A 212 -15.55 -4.99 5.45
C LYS A 212 -15.14 -3.54 5.60
N ILE A 213 -16.09 -2.65 5.91
CA ILE A 213 -15.82 -1.23 6.14
C ILE A 213 -14.76 -1.04 7.23
N MET A 214 -14.74 -1.90 8.25
CA MET A 214 -13.72 -1.87 9.31
C MET A 214 -12.28 -2.00 8.80
N LEU A 215 -12.05 -2.61 7.64
CA LEU A 215 -10.71 -2.74 7.03
C LEU A 215 -10.33 -1.52 6.17
N LYS A 216 -11.28 -0.66 5.80
CA LYS A 216 -11.02 0.49 4.93
C LYS A 216 -9.99 1.42 5.56
N GLU A 217 -10.27 1.86 6.77
CA GLU A 217 -9.48 2.89 7.45
C GLU A 217 -8.05 2.42 7.75
N PRO A 218 -7.80 1.25 8.38
CA PRO A 218 -6.44 0.79 8.61
C PRO A 218 -5.61 0.64 7.33
N LEU A 219 -6.21 0.11 6.25
CA LEU A 219 -5.51 -0.05 4.97
C LEU A 219 -5.27 1.30 4.28
N TYR A 220 -6.21 2.24 4.43
CA TYR A 220 -6.09 3.59 3.89
C TYR A 220 -5.00 4.41 4.61
N PHE A 221 -4.93 4.31 5.93
CA PHE A 221 -3.82 4.89 6.72
C PHE A 221 -2.49 4.27 6.30
N THR A 222 -2.43 2.94 6.23
CA THR A 222 -1.21 2.20 5.89
C THR A 222 -0.64 2.63 4.54
N ILE A 223 -1.45 2.62 3.46
CA ILE A 223 -0.95 2.99 2.13
C ILE A 223 -0.51 4.46 2.05
N ASN A 224 -1.18 5.34 2.78
CA ASN A 224 -0.82 6.77 2.84
C ASN A 224 0.48 6.99 3.62
N SER A 225 0.74 6.20 4.66
CA SER A 225 1.95 6.29 5.48
C SER A 225 3.23 5.96 4.72
N PHE A 226 3.13 5.18 3.63
CA PHE A 226 4.29 4.80 2.81
C PHE A 226 4.78 5.94 1.91
N ILE A 227 4.07 7.07 1.86
CA ILE A 227 4.34 8.16 0.92
C ILE A 227 4.66 9.45 1.69
N SER A 228 5.86 9.99 1.48
CA SER A 228 6.28 11.28 2.04
C SER A 228 5.68 12.47 1.28
N ASN A 229 5.71 13.65 1.90
CA ASN A 229 5.08 14.87 1.37
C ASN A 229 3.58 14.70 1.09
N ASN A 230 2.88 13.98 1.98
CA ASN A 230 1.48 13.59 1.81
C ASN A 230 0.58 14.32 2.81
N LYS A 231 0.01 15.46 2.39
CA LYS A 231 -0.87 16.28 3.25
C LYS A 231 -2.10 15.53 3.75
N GLU A 232 -2.59 14.56 2.98
CA GLU A 232 -3.74 13.76 3.43
C GLU A 232 -3.36 12.85 4.59
N TYR A 233 -2.18 12.22 4.54
CA TYR A 233 -1.65 11.45 5.66
C TYR A 233 -1.44 12.33 6.91
N ASP A 234 -0.87 13.53 6.74
CA ASP A 234 -0.65 14.46 7.85
C ASP A 234 -1.96 14.81 8.57
N LEU A 235 -3.06 14.99 7.81
CA LEU A 235 -4.39 15.23 8.38
C LEU A 235 -4.95 13.98 9.07
N LEU A 236 -4.84 12.80 8.43
CA LEU A 236 -5.32 11.54 8.99
C LEU A 236 -4.66 11.22 10.34
N ILE A 237 -3.33 11.31 10.41
CA ILE A 237 -2.59 11.04 11.65
C ILE A 237 -2.93 12.06 12.72
N LYS A 238 -3.01 13.34 12.39
CA LYS A 238 -3.38 14.37 13.36
C LYS A 238 -4.76 14.09 13.96
N ASP A 239 -5.75 13.74 13.13
CA ASP A 239 -7.10 13.42 13.59
C ASP A 239 -7.14 12.15 14.44
N HIS A 240 -6.32 11.15 14.11
CA HIS A 240 -6.15 9.92 14.91
C HIS A 240 -5.49 10.19 16.26
N GLU A 241 -4.40 10.96 16.29
CA GLU A 241 -3.69 11.31 17.53
C GLU A 241 -4.56 12.15 18.46
N ASN A 242 -5.38 13.07 17.92
CA ASN A 242 -6.33 13.85 18.73
C ASN A 242 -7.40 12.98 19.42
N GLN A 243 -7.68 11.78 18.90
CA GLN A 243 -8.60 10.82 19.52
C GLN A 243 -7.94 9.97 20.60
N LYS A 244 -6.59 9.93 20.66
CA LYS A 244 -5.78 9.17 21.61
C LYS A 244 -5.17 10.07 22.69
N ASP A 245 -5.96 10.93 23.33
CA ASP A 245 -5.49 11.88 24.35
C ASP A 245 -5.56 11.34 25.80
N ASP A 246 -6.01 10.10 26.00
CA ASP A 246 -6.29 9.49 27.31
C ASP A 246 -5.13 9.60 28.31
N PHE A 247 -3.89 9.47 27.82
CA PHE A 247 -2.69 9.43 28.68
C PHE A 247 -1.89 10.73 28.71
N ASN A 248 -2.30 11.75 27.97
CA ASN A 248 -1.48 12.95 27.75
C ASN A 248 -1.20 13.72 29.05
N ALA A 249 -2.21 13.87 29.91
CA ALA A 249 -2.02 14.50 31.23
C ALA A 249 -1.05 13.69 32.12
N THR A 250 -1.17 12.37 32.12
CA THR A 250 -0.27 11.46 32.86
C THR A 250 1.17 11.62 32.38
N VAL A 251 1.38 11.65 31.06
CA VAL A 251 2.69 11.88 30.44
C VAL A 251 3.26 13.23 30.86
N LEU A 252 2.55 14.33 30.61
CA LEU A 252 3.08 15.68 30.85
C LEU A 252 3.44 15.91 32.33
N ASN A 253 2.65 15.37 33.25
CA ASN A 253 2.92 15.45 34.69
C ASN A 253 4.11 14.58 35.13
N SER A 254 4.49 13.58 34.33
CA SER A 254 5.58 12.64 34.65
C SER A 254 6.95 13.07 34.13
N LEU A 255 7.04 14.02 33.18
CA LEU A 255 8.30 14.38 32.48
C LEU A 255 9.44 14.81 33.42
N SER A 256 9.13 15.32 34.61
CA SER A 256 10.14 15.72 35.60
C SER A 256 10.61 14.59 36.53
N LYS A 257 9.97 13.41 36.47
CA LYS A 257 10.30 12.27 37.34
C LYS A 257 11.59 11.62 36.87
N LYS A 258 12.46 11.27 37.83
CA LYS A 258 13.78 10.67 37.56
C LYS A 258 13.72 9.36 36.77
N GLU A 259 12.66 8.58 36.95
CA GLU A 259 12.45 7.31 36.24
C GLU A 259 12.05 7.48 34.77
N VAL A 260 11.55 8.65 34.37
CA VAL A 260 11.25 8.99 32.98
C VAL A 260 12.53 9.42 32.29
N LYS A 261 12.75 8.92 31.06
CA LYS A 261 13.96 9.16 30.27
C LYS A 261 13.60 9.88 29.00
N ILE A 262 14.43 10.83 28.58
CA ILE A 262 14.15 11.67 27.43
C ILE A 262 15.34 11.70 26.47
N ASN A 263 15.07 11.75 25.17
CA ASN A 263 16.08 11.84 24.11
C ASN A 263 17.21 10.79 24.29
N ASP A 264 18.48 11.20 24.36
CA ASP A 264 19.64 10.30 24.45
C ASP A 264 19.61 9.35 25.68
N ASP A 265 18.94 9.75 26.77
CA ASP A 265 18.79 8.91 27.96
C ASP A 265 17.90 7.68 27.68
N VAL A 266 17.02 7.75 26.68
CA VAL A 266 16.20 6.61 26.23
C VAL A 266 17.12 5.51 25.70
N PHE A 267 18.01 5.86 24.79
CA PHE A 267 18.99 4.92 24.22
C PHE A 267 19.92 4.35 25.29
N THR A 268 20.41 5.19 26.21
CA THR A 268 21.25 4.75 27.33
C THR A 268 20.51 3.74 28.22
N THR A 269 19.22 3.98 28.49
CA THR A 269 18.40 3.09 29.31
C THR A 269 18.13 1.76 28.61
N ILE A 270 17.77 1.79 27.32
CA ILE A 270 17.58 0.56 26.53
C ILE A 270 18.89 -0.22 26.42
N ALA A 271 20.03 0.45 26.28
CA ALA A 271 21.35 -0.21 26.30
C ALA A 271 21.63 -0.93 27.63
N ALA A 272 21.21 -0.36 28.77
CA ALA A 272 21.32 -1.00 30.08
C ALA A 272 20.41 -2.23 30.16
N LEU A 273 19.14 -2.11 29.77
CA LEU A 273 18.20 -3.24 29.69
C LEU A 273 18.73 -4.35 28.79
N ALA A 274 19.30 -3.98 27.63
CA ALA A 274 19.88 -4.90 26.68
C ALA A 274 21.13 -5.63 27.20
N ASN A 275 21.86 -5.09 28.18
CA ASN A 275 22.97 -5.83 28.80
C ASN A 275 22.46 -7.05 29.56
N ASP A 276 21.43 -6.83 30.38
CA ASP A 276 20.96 -7.80 31.38
C ASP A 276 19.89 -8.76 30.84
N ASN A 277 19.28 -8.44 29.69
CA ASN A 277 18.18 -9.20 29.14
C ASN A 277 18.54 -9.86 27.80
N GLN A 278 17.98 -11.05 27.59
CA GLN A 278 18.20 -11.86 26.39
C GLN A 278 17.21 -11.50 25.27
N ILE A 279 15.99 -11.10 25.62
CA ILE A 279 14.92 -10.79 24.67
C ILE A 279 14.43 -9.37 24.92
N ILE A 280 14.36 -8.58 23.84
CA ILE A 280 13.68 -7.28 23.83
C ILE A 280 12.61 -7.35 22.75
N ILE A 281 11.37 -7.02 23.11
CA ILE A 281 10.24 -6.91 22.18
C ILE A 281 9.87 -5.44 22.05
N LEU A 282 9.90 -4.93 20.82
CA LEU A 282 9.43 -3.59 20.47
C LEU A 282 8.25 -3.73 19.51
N ASN A 283 7.13 -3.07 19.80
CA ASN A 283 6.02 -3.04 18.87
C ASN A 283 6.05 -1.85 17.91
N GLU A 284 5.10 -1.84 17.00
CA GLU A 284 4.80 -0.72 16.13
C GLU A 284 3.30 -0.59 15.88
N ASP A 285 2.93 0.51 15.23
CA ASP A 285 1.67 0.63 14.55
C ASP A 285 2.02 0.71 13.06
N HIS A 286 1.30 -0.04 12.23
CA HIS A 286 1.70 -0.31 10.85
C HIS A 286 1.71 0.94 9.97
N PHE A 287 0.99 1.99 10.39
CA PHE A 287 0.93 3.26 9.67
C PHE A 287 1.73 4.38 10.34
N TYR A 288 2.69 4.07 11.23
CA TYR A 288 3.63 5.03 11.82
C TYR A 288 5.08 4.76 11.40
N PRO A 289 5.57 5.38 10.31
CA PRO A 289 6.93 5.15 9.82
C PRO A 289 8.03 5.49 10.84
N LYS A 290 7.75 6.44 11.75
CA LYS A 290 8.64 6.82 12.86
C LYS A 290 8.96 5.65 13.82
N HIS A 291 8.07 4.66 13.93
CA HIS A 291 8.31 3.48 14.79
C HIS A 291 9.42 2.57 14.22
N ARG A 292 9.46 2.44 12.89
CA ARG A 292 10.49 1.69 12.16
C ARG A 292 11.82 2.43 12.13
N LEU A 293 11.77 3.76 12.04
CA LEU A 293 12.96 4.61 12.18
C LEU A 293 13.62 4.40 13.55
N PHE A 294 12.84 4.43 14.63
CA PHE A 294 13.37 4.20 15.98
C PHE A 294 13.95 2.77 16.13
N ALA A 295 13.26 1.75 15.61
CA ALA A 295 13.78 0.38 15.62
C ALA A 295 15.13 0.25 14.89
N MET A 296 15.32 1.01 13.80
CA MET A 296 16.59 1.10 13.09
C MET A 296 17.66 1.82 13.90
N GLU A 297 17.34 2.93 14.59
CA GLU A 297 18.28 3.65 15.46
C GLU A 297 18.77 2.81 16.65
N LEU A 298 17.99 1.80 17.09
CA LEU A 298 18.40 0.87 18.13
C LEU A 298 19.44 -0.17 17.70
N LEU A 299 19.62 -0.40 16.40
CA LEU A 299 20.41 -1.53 15.89
C LEU A 299 21.87 -1.51 16.39
N ASP A 300 22.53 -0.36 16.35
CA ASP A 300 23.92 -0.22 16.82
C ASP A 300 24.06 -0.57 18.31
N ILE A 301 23.17 -0.03 19.14
CA ILE A 301 23.13 -0.29 20.57
C ILE A 301 22.92 -1.79 20.83
N LEU A 302 21.92 -2.39 20.18
CA LEU A 302 21.61 -3.81 20.34
C LEU A 302 22.79 -4.69 19.89
N LYS A 303 23.43 -4.36 18.77
CA LYS A 303 24.60 -5.09 18.26
C LYS A 303 25.74 -5.06 19.27
N GLN A 304 26.05 -3.88 19.82
CA GLN A 304 27.07 -3.71 20.87
C GLN A 304 26.74 -4.48 22.14
N LYS A 305 25.46 -4.74 22.43
CA LYS A 305 25.00 -5.55 23.58
C LYS A 305 24.92 -7.04 23.31
N GLY A 306 25.39 -7.49 22.15
CA GLY A 306 25.49 -8.89 21.77
C GLY A 306 24.23 -9.45 21.12
N PHE A 307 23.26 -8.62 20.73
CA PHE A 307 22.15 -9.06 19.90
C PHE A 307 22.66 -9.37 18.49
N THR A 308 22.36 -10.58 18.03
CA THR A 308 22.79 -11.08 16.72
C THR A 308 21.61 -11.46 15.83
N THR A 309 20.42 -11.66 16.40
CA THR A 309 19.21 -12.04 15.67
C THR A 309 18.11 -11.01 15.84
N ILE A 310 17.43 -10.70 14.73
CA ILE A 310 16.18 -9.94 14.74
C ILE A 310 15.07 -10.83 14.20
N SER A 311 14.00 -10.97 14.98
CA SER A 311 12.81 -11.73 14.60
C SER A 311 11.67 -10.76 14.29
N MET A 312 11.12 -10.78 13.08
CA MET A 312 10.13 -9.82 12.61
C MET A 312 8.81 -10.49 12.22
N GLU A 313 7.68 -9.92 12.68
CA GLU A 313 6.34 -10.43 12.37
C GLU A 313 6.07 -10.45 10.87
N THR A 314 6.62 -9.48 10.13
CA THR A 314 6.37 -9.39 8.69
C THR A 314 6.90 -10.59 7.90
N PHE A 315 7.88 -11.34 8.41
CA PHE A 315 8.55 -12.42 7.69
C PHE A 315 8.04 -13.79 8.16
N VAL A 316 8.04 -14.74 7.24
CA VAL A 316 7.81 -16.16 7.54
C VAL A 316 9.12 -16.83 7.97
N PRO A 317 9.09 -17.91 8.76
CA PRO A 317 10.29 -18.64 9.15
C PRO A 317 11.13 -19.04 7.93
N ASN A 318 12.38 -18.58 7.95
CA ASN A 318 13.32 -18.64 6.83
C ASN A 318 14.69 -19.15 7.29
N GLU A 319 14.71 -19.97 8.35
CA GLU A 319 15.91 -20.59 8.89
C GLU A 319 16.73 -21.29 7.79
N GLY A 320 18.02 -20.95 7.69
CA GLY A 320 18.94 -21.54 6.71
C GLY A 320 19.18 -20.71 5.44
N ASN A 321 18.42 -19.63 5.21
CA ASN A 321 18.76 -18.64 4.19
C ASN A 321 19.79 -17.64 4.72
N ASN A 322 21.08 -17.99 4.61
CA ASN A 322 22.19 -17.13 5.02
C ASN A 322 22.52 -15.99 4.04
N THR A 323 21.67 -15.73 3.04
CA THR A 323 21.89 -14.64 2.09
C THR A 323 21.32 -13.34 2.64
N ALA A 324 22.10 -12.27 2.56
CA ALA A 324 21.62 -10.93 2.87
C ALA A 324 20.34 -10.64 2.06
N LEU A 325 19.27 -10.32 2.77
CA LEU A 325 17.94 -10.20 2.18
C LEU A 325 17.82 -8.83 1.50
N ILE A 326 17.54 -8.82 0.19
CA ILE A 326 17.17 -7.58 -0.50
C ILE A 326 15.69 -7.30 -0.17
N PRO A 327 15.34 -6.19 0.49
CA PRO A 327 13.96 -5.88 0.82
C PRO A 327 13.11 -5.82 -0.45
N ASN A 328 12.08 -6.66 -0.49
CA ASN A 328 11.13 -6.72 -1.58
C ASN A 328 9.75 -7.16 -1.08
N SER A 329 8.73 -6.92 -1.90
CA SER A 329 7.33 -7.16 -1.56
C SER A 329 6.97 -8.64 -1.35
N LYS A 330 7.87 -9.59 -1.66
CA LYS A 330 7.67 -11.03 -1.37
C LYS A 330 8.14 -11.41 0.03
N ASN A 331 8.92 -10.57 0.70
CA ASN A 331 9.42 -10.89 2.03
C ASN A 331 8.31 -10.86 3.08
N GLY A 332 7.26 -10.05 2.89
CA GLY A 332 6.22 -9.91 3.89
C GLY A 332 5.14 -8.89 3.55
N PHE A 333 4.14 -8.78 4.41
CA PHE A 333 3.05 -7.82 4.22
C PHE A 333 3.45 -6.38 4.57
N TYR A 334 4.18 -6.18 5.68
CA TYR A 334 4.52 -4.86 6.22
C TYR A 334 5.82 -4.26 5.64
N ILE A 335 6.66 -5.08 4.99
CA ILE A 335 7.93 -4.65 4.36
C ILE A 335 7.76 -3.58 3.26
N LYS A 336 6.52 -3.30 2.85
CA LYS A 336 6.17 -2.36 1.78
C LYS A 336 6.47 -0.90 2.12
N ASP A 337 6.58 -0.58 3.41
CA ASP A 337 6.99 0.75 3.89
C ASP A 337 8.49 1.00 3.57
N PRO A 338 8.86 2.11 2.92
CA PRO A 338 10.25 2.54 2.78
C PRO A 338 11.08 2.47 4.08
N TYR A 339 10.51 2.84 5.23
CA TYR A 339 11.22 2.82 6.52
C TYR A 339 11.44 1.40 7.05
N PHE A 340 10.53 0.46 6.76
CA PHE A 340 10.79 -0.96 7.02
C PHE A 340 11.94 -1.45 6.13
N GLY A 341 11.93 -1.05 4.84
CA GLY A 341 13.03 -1.33 3.92
C GLY A 341 14.38 -0.83 4.43
N HIS A 342 14.43 0.38 5.00
CA HIS A 342 15.63 0.93 5.63
C HIS A 342 16.09 0.15 6.85
N PHE A 343 15.16 -0.16 7.76
CA PHE A 343 15.45 -1.00 8.92
C PHE A 343 16.09 -2.34 8.53
N VAL A 344 15.55 -3.01 7.51
CA VAL A 344 16.08 -4.28 7.00
C VAL A 344 17.43 -4.11 6.30
N ARG A 345 17.63 -3.04 5.52
CA ARG A 345 18.94 -2.76 4.88
C ARG A 345 20.03 -2.54 5.92
N GLU A 346 19.77 -1.73 6.92
CA GLU A 346 20.73 -1.42 7.98
C GLU A 346 21.05 -2.69 8.78
N ALA A 347 20.03 -3.45 9.17
CA ALA A 347 20.24 -4.69 9.90
C ALA A 347 21.07 -5.73 9.09
N ASN A 348 20.83 -5.84 7.79
CA ASN A 348 21.66 -6.66 6.90
C ASN A 348 23.11 -6.14 6.82
N ALA A 349 23.30 -4.83 6.67
CA ALA A 349 24.62 -4.22 6.58
C ALA A 349 25.45 -4.44 7.86
N MET A 350 24.79 -4.45 9.02
CA MET A 350 25.37 -4.77 10.32
C MET A 350 25.53 -6.28 10.59
N GLY A 351 25.12 -7.14 9.65
CA GLY A 351 25.23 -8.59 9.76
C GLY A 351 24.35 -9.19 10.87
N PHE A 352 23.15 -8.66 11.07
CA PHE A 352 22.12 -9.36 11.86
C PHE A 352 21.57 -10.55 11.09
N ASN A 353 21.22 -11.61 11.83
CA ASN A 353 20.44 -12.71 11.31
C ASN A 353 18.95 -12.33 11.33
N LEU A 354 18.36 -12.09 10.15
CA LEU A 354 16.98 -11.65 10.00
C LEU A 354 16.05 -12.84 9.82
N LEU A 355 15.24 -13.11 10.84
CA LEU A 355 14.31 -14.23 10.87
C LEU A 355 12.86 -13.76 10.92
N GLY A 356 11.97 -14.57 10.34
CA GLY A 356 10.54 -14.40 10.45
C GLY A 356 9.92 -15.30 11.49
N HIS A 357 8.92 -14.79 12.21
CA HIS A 357 8.14 -15.60 13.14
C HIS A 357 6.68 -15.78 12.75
N GLU A 358 6.21 -15.22 11.63
CA GLU A 358 4.81 -15.38 11.22
C GLU A 358 4.40 -16.86 11.10
N ASN A 359 3.19 -17.17 11.57
CA ASN A 359 2.65 -18.51 11.48
C ASN A 359 1.95 -18.74 10.14
N GLN A 360 2.43 -19.72 9.37
CA GLN A 360 1.79 -20.15 8.13
C GLN A 360 0.86 -21.37 8.30
N ASP A 361 0.94 -22.07 9.44
CA ASP A 361 0.10 -23.24 9.70
C ASP A 361 -1.28 -22.80 10.20
N ARG A 362 -2.28 -22.92 9.32
CA ARG A 362 -3.67 -22.55 9.61
C ARG A 362 -4.33 -23.40 10.70
N ASN A 363 -3.72 -24.53 11.09
CA ASN A 363 -4.25 -25.39 12.16
C ASN A 363 -3.74 -25.00 13.55
N VAL A 364 -2.75 -24.11 13.63
CA VAL A 364 -2.20 -23.60 14.89
C VAL A 364 -2.68 -22.16 15.09
N PRO A 365 -3.21 -21.79 16.27
CA PRO A 365 -3.51 -20.40 16.58
C PRO A 365 -2.29 -19.51 16.34
N ARG A 366 -2.46 -18.39 15.64
CA ARG A 366 -1.37 -17.53 15.15
C ARG A 366 -0.36 -17.17 16.24
N GLU A 367 -0.82 -16.67 17.38
CA GLU A 367 0.01 -16.28 18.53
C GLU A 367 0.90 -17.43 19.04
N ILE A 368 0.34 -18.64 19.13
CA ILE A 368 1.06 -19.85 19.55
C ILE A 368 2.11 -20.23 18.49
N GLY A 369 1.73 -20.19 17.21
CA GLY A 369 2.63 -20.49 16.10
C GLY A 369 3.81 -19.51 16.06
N GLN A 370 3.56 -18.21 16.26
CA GLN A 370 4.58 -17.18 16.33
C GLN A 370 5.56 -17.42 17.48
N ALA A 371 5.05 -17.65 18.70
CA ALA A 371 5.88 -17.97 19.86
C ALA A 371 6.72 -19.23 19.64
N LYS A 372 6.13 -20.30 19.06
CA LYS A 372 6.86 -21.54 18.73
C LYS A 372 7.95 -21.34 17.68
N ASN A 373 7.74 -20.46 16.70
CA ASN A 373 8.77 -20.15 15.72
C ASN A 373 9.96 -19.43 16.36
N ILE A 374 9.72 -18.53 17.31
CA ILE A 374 10.80 -17.89 18.07
C ILE A 374 11.51 -18.90 18.97
N MET A 375 10.77 -19.83 19.60
CA MET A 375 11.35 -20.89 20.43
C MET A 375 12.37 -21.76 19.68
N LYS A 376 12.16 -22.05 18.39
CA LYS A 376 13.14 -22.80 17.58
C LYS A 376 14.52 -22.12 17.51
N ILE A 377 14.55 -20.79 17.54
CA ILE A 377 15.79 -20.01 17.59
C ILE A 377 16.53 -20.30 18.90
N LEU A 378 15.80 -20.27 20.02
CA LEU A 378 16.34 -20.52 21.36
C LEU A 378 16.70 -22.00 21.59
N GLU A 379 15.96 -22.95 21.02
CA GLU A 379 16.28 -24.37 21.08
C GLU A 379 17.63 -24.67 20.40
N LYS A 380 17.91 -23.98 19.29
CA LYS A 380 19.18 -24.09 18.57
C LYS A 380 20.33 -23.38 19.30
N ASN A 381 20.07 -22.21 19.85
CA ASN A 381 21.03 -21.47 20.67
C ASN A 381 20.36 -20.86 21.91
N PRO A 382 20.42 -21.56 23.06
CA PRO A 382 19.75 -21.10 24.28
C PRO A 382 20.27 -19.76 24.83
N LYS A 383 21.44 -19.29 24.38
CA LYS A 383 22.04 -18.01 24.78
C LYS A 383 21.86 -16.91 23.74
N GLU A 384 21.12 -17.16 22.66
CA GLU A 384 20.90 -16.17 21.59
C GLU A 384 20.19 -14.95 22.15
N LYS A 385 20.75 -13.75 21.94
CA LYS A 385 20.05 -12.49 22.22
C LYS A 385 19.23 -12.08 21.00
N ILE A 386 17.91 -11.94 21.20
CA ILE A 386 16.92 -11.77 20.13
C ILE A 386 16.18 -10.46 20.30
N PHE A 387 16.25 -9.62 19.27
CA PHE A 387 15.37 -8.45 19.15
C PHE A 387 14.11 -8.86 18.38
N ILE A 388 12.93 -8.71 18.97
CA ILE A 388 11.66 -9.11 18.38
C ILE A 388 10.87 -7.85 18.01
N TYR A 389 10.47 -7.75 16.75
CA TYR A 389 9.71 -6.61 16.23
C TYR A 389 8.32 -7.05 15.77
N VAL A 390 7.28 -6.46 16.37
CA VAL A 390 5.88 -6.89 16.23
C VAL A 390 4.93 -5.71 16.00
N GLY A 391 3.74 -5.97 15.49
CA GLY A 391 2.63 -5.03 15.43
C GLY A 391 1.82 -5.01 16.72
N HIS A 392 1.38 -3.82 17.11
CA HIS A 392 0.34 -3.60 18.12
C HIS A 392 0.58 -4.40 19.41
N GLY A 393 -0.46 -5.08 19.91
CA GLY A 393 -0.46 -5.77 21.19
C GLY A 393 0.22 -7.14 21.21
N HIS A 394 0.93 -7.58 20.17
CA HIS A 394 1.59 -8.91 20.20
C HIS A 394 2.67 -9.02 21.29
N LEU A 395 3.17 -7.88 21.79
CA LEU A 395 4.13 -7.78 22.88
C LEU A 395 3.53 -8.08 24.28
N GLU A 396 2.20 -8.11 24.43
CA GLU A 396 1.58 -8.16 25.75
C GLU A 396 1.82 -9.52 26.43
N GLU A 397 2.26 -9.48 27.69
CA GLU A 397 2.56 -10.66 28.48
C GLU A 397 1.37 -11.10 29.33
N GLU A 398 0.49 -10.16 29.64
CA GLU A 398 -0.73 -10.33 30.43
C GLU A 398 -1.95 -9.81 29.66
N GLY A 399 -3.14 -10.28 30.03
CA GLY A 399 -4.41 -9.85 29.42
C GLY A 399 -5.45 -10.95 29.38
N GLU A 400 -6.69 -10.61 29.06
CA GLU A 400 -7.80 -11.59 28.97
C GLU A 400 -7.58 -12.59 27.82
N SER A 401 -6.98 -12.12 26.72
CA SER A 401 -6.57 -12.95 25.59
C SER A 401 -5.05 -13.00 25.53
N ARG A 402 -4.50 -14.21 25.55
CA ARG A 402 -3.05 -14.41 25.44
C ARG A 402 -2.57 -14.17 24.02
N VAL A 403 -1.46 -13.46 23.89
CA VAL A 403 -0.78 -13.13 22.63
C VAL A 403 0.63 -13.72 22.62
N MET A 404 1.36 -13.51 21.52
CA MET A 404 2.66 -14.09 21.26
C MET A 404 3.63 -13.97 22.45
N ALA A 405 3.83 -12.77 23.03
CA ALA A 405 4.79 -12.59 24.12
C ALA A 405 4.43 -13.40 25.38
N SER A 406 3.15 -13.43 25.75
CA SER A 406 2.64 -14.27 26.85
C SER A 406 2.95 -15.77 26.65
N TYR A 407 2.83 -16.28 25.43
CA TYR A 407 3.20 -17.67 25.12
C TYR A 407 4.72 -17.87 25.09
N LEU A 408 5.46 -16.91 24.54
CA LEU A 408 6.92 -16.98 24.47
C LEU A 408 7.54 -17.02 25.86
N LYS A 409 7.07 -16.18 26.79
CA LYS A 409 7.51 -16.19 28.19
C LYS A 409 7.28 -17.54 28.86
N GLU A 410 6.08 -18.12 28.67
CA GLU A 410 5.77 -19.46 29.19
C GLU A 410 6.71 -20.53 28.60
N TYR A 411 6.90 -20.54 27.28
CA TYR A 411 7.65 -21.61 26.61
C TYR A 411 9.16 -21.50 26.81
N SER A 412 9.69 -20.28 26.87
CA SER A 412 11.13 -20.03 27.03
C SER A 412 11.56 -20.00 28.50
N ASN A 413 10.64 -19.74 29.42
CA ASN A 413 10.93 -19.36 30.81
C ASN A 413 11.90 -18.16 30.90
N ILE A 414 11.90 -17.29 29.88
CA ILE A 414 12.62 -16.01 29.84
C ILE A 414 11.58 -14.91 29.92
N ASP A 415 11.81 -13.95 30.82
CA ASP A 415 11.01 -12.73 30.90
C ASP A 415 11.53 -11.71 29.87
N PRO A 416 10.80 -11.42 28.79
CA PRO A 416 11.26 -10.45 27.79
C PRO A 416 11.09 -9.03 28.31
N ILE A 417 12.00 -8.11 27.93
CA ILE A 417 11.73 -6.68 28.10
C ILE A 417 10.79 -6.21 27.01
N THR A 418 9.66 -5.63 27.38
CA THR A 418 8.63 -5.17 26.45
C THR A 418 8.55 -3.65 26.38
N ILE A 419 8.69 -3.09 25.17
CA ILE A 419 8.63 -1.64 24.92
C ILE A 419 7.48 -1.36 23.94
N ASN A 420 6.46 -0.65 24.41
CA ASN A 420 5.29 -0.29 23.64
C ASN A 420 5.37 1.18 23.16
N GLN A 421 5.36 1.41 21.86
CA GLN A 421 5.36 2.76 21.25
C GLN A 421 4.05 3.13 20.54
N GLU A 422 2.98 2.35 20.71
CA GLU A 422 1.68 2.54 20.05
C GLU A 422 0.58 3.03 21.01
N THR A 423 0.58 2.53 22.24
CA THR A 423 -0.55 2.71 23.17
C THR A 423 -0.56 4.10 23.81
N VAL A 424 0.61 4.66 24.10
CA VAL A 424 0.75 5.99 24.71
C VAL A 424 1.31 6.96 23.67
N ILE A 425 0.50 7.94 23.29
CA ILE A 425 0.89 9.02 22.37
C ILE A 425 0.77 10.34 23.12
N SER A 426 1.73 11.23 22.92
CA SER A 426 1.68 12.60 23.43
C SER A 426 2.60 13.50 22.62
N ASN A 427 2.14 14.72 22.35
CA ASN A 427 2.95 15.74 21.72
C ASN A 427 3.79 16.47 22.77
N THR A 428 5.05 16.04 22.90
CA THR A 428 6.03 16.61 23.84
C THR A 428 7.10 17.37 23.06
N LYS A 429 7.91 18.20 23.74
CA LYS A 429 9.02 18.90 23.08
C LYS A 429 10.20 17.96 22.79
N GLU A 430 10.28 16.91 23.59
CA GLU A 430 11.26 15.86 23.52
C GLU A 430 10.96 14.95 22.33
N LYS A 431 12.00 14.54 21.61
CA LYS A 431 11.83 13.64 20.47
C LYS A 431 11.48 12.24 20.90
N LEU A 432 12.01 11.82 22.05
CA LEU A 432 11.78 10.51 22.63
C LEU A 432 11.50 10.67 24.12
N VAL A 433 10.49 9.98 24.63
CA VAL A 433 10.22 9.86 26.07
C VAL A 433 9.95 8.40 26.39
N LEU A 434 10.74 7.80 27.26
CA LEU A 434 10.54 6.45 27.76
C LEU A 434 10.00 6.50 29.19
N LEU A 435 8.82 5.93 29.39
CA LEU A 435 8.11 5.89 30.67
C LEU A 435 8.02 4.44 31.15
N PRO A 436 8.47 4.11 32.37
CA PRO A 436 8.20 2.79 32.94
C PRO A 436 6.71 2.64 33.27
N LYS A 437 6.20 1.40 33.27
CA LYS A 437 4.82 1.05 33.65
C LYS A 437 4.39 1.64 35.01
N SER A 438 5.33 1.84 35.94
CA SER A 438 5.09 2.45 37.25
C SER A 438 4.43 3.83 37.19
N ILE A 439 4.60 4.56 36.08
CA ILE A 439 3.96 5.87 35.86
C ILE A 439 2.43 5.75 35.77
N PHE A 440 1.92 4.62 35.27
CA PHE A 440 0.51 4.41 34.95
C PHE A 440 -0.23 3.56 36.00
N VAL A 441 0.37 3.28 37.16
CA VAL A 441 -0.21 2.38 38.19
C VAL A 441 -1.59 2.86 38.69
N ASN A 442 -1.84 4.17 38.69
CA ASN A 442 -3.12 4.75 39.10
C ASN A 442 -4.04 5.07 37.91
N ASP A 443 -3.64 4.73 36.69
CA ASP A 443 -4.39 5.01 35.48
C ASP A 443 -5.25 3.80 35.10
N THR A 444 -6.56 3.88 35.35
CA THR A 444 -7.47 2.74 35.14
C THR A 444 -7.69 2.40 33.66
N LEU A 445 -7.36 3.33 32.76
CA LEU A 445 -7.45 3.13 31.31
C LEU A 445 -6.26 2.34 30.77
N MET A 446 -5.13 2.30 31.49
CA MET A 446 -3.99 1.51 31.09
C MET A 446 -4.32 0.02 31.13
N LYS A 447 -4.41 -0.61 29.95
CA LYS A 447 -4.62 -2.05 29.77
C LYS A 447 -3.38 -2.79 29.29
N SER A 448 -2.38 -2.07 28.79
CA SER A 448 -1.13 -2.67 28.34
C SER A 448 -0.34 -3.18 29.54
N SER A 449 0.20 -4.38 29.38
CA SER A 449 1.08 -5.06 30.31
C SER A 449 2.55 -4.70 30.13
N ALA A 450 2.91 -3.98 29.05
CA ALA A 450 4.27 -3.60 28.69
C ALA A 450 5.10 -3.01 29.85
N ASP A 451 6.39 -3.32 29.91
CA ASP A 451 7.31 -2.78 30.91
C ASP A 451 7.54 -1.27 30.73
N TYR A 452 7.67 -0.84 29.47
CA TYR A 452 7.96 0.53 29.10
C TYR A 452 7.05 1.03 27.98
N PHE A 453 6.73 2.32 28.05
CA PHE A 453 6.00 3.05 27.03
C PHE A 453 6.93 4.09 26.41
N LEU A 454 7.05 4.08 25.08
CA LEU A 454 7.88 5.00 24.34
C LEU A 454 7.01 5.98 23.55
N ILE A 455 7.12 7.25 23.88
CA ILE A 455 6.57 8.33 23.08
C ILE A 455 7.61 8.68 22.03
N ASN A 456 7.27 8.39 20.78
CA ASN A 456 8.14 8.58 19.63
C ASN A 456 7.66 9.78 18.81
N ASN A 457 8.37 10.89 18.92
CA ASN A 457 8.16 12.14 18.18
C ASN A 457 9.29 12.38 17.16
N LEU A 458 9.98 11.33 16.71
CA LEU A 458 10.96 11.44 15.63
C LEU A 458 10.30 11.88 14.32
N GLU A 459 11.03 12.66 13.54
CA GLU A 459 10.63 13.02 12.20
C GLU A 459 11.07 11.93 11.22
N ALA A 460 10.11 11.18 10.68
CA ALA A 460 10.35 10.22 9.62
C ALA A 460 10.59 10.95 8.29
N ASN A 461 11.87 11.18 7.97
CA ASN A 461 12.31 11.69 6.66
C ASN A 461 13.64 11.07 6.24
N LEU A 462 14.00 11.19 4.96
CA LEU A 462 15.21 10.58 4.39
C LEU A 462 16.51 11.10 5.04
N LYS A 463 16.52 12.34 5.57
CA LYS A 463 17.69 12.86 6.30
C LYS A 463 17.85 12.21 7.66
N SER A 464 16.76 11.86 8.34
CA SER A 464 16.81 11.09 9.58
C SER A 464 17.37 9.69 9.36
N VAL A 465 17.11 9.09 8.19
CA VAL A 465 17.70 7.79 7.80
C VAL A 465 19.18 7.92 7.47
N TYR A 466 19.58 9.00 6.79
CA TYR A 466 20.95 9.24 6.34
C TYR A 466 21.54 10.53 6.93
N PRO A 467 21.70 10.63 8.27
CA PRO A 467 22.04 11.89 8.94
C PRO A 467 23.43 12.42 8.54
N ASN A 468 24.33 11.53 8.15
CA ASN A 468 25.70 11.86 7.76
C ASN A 468 25.90 11.97 6.24
N ALA A 469 24.85 11.77 5.44
CA ALA A 469 24.97 11.82 3.98
C ALA A 469 24.85 13.26 3.45
N VAL A 470 25.55 13.53 2.35
CA VAL A 470 25.40 14.79 1.62
C VAL A 470 24.19 14.69 0.69
N PHE A 471 23.24 15.60 0.84
CA PHE A 471 22.07 15.67 -0.03
C PHE A 471 22.30 16.65 -1.18
N LYS A 472 21.89 16.26 -2.40
CA LYS A 472 21.96 17.09 -3.60
C LYS A 472 20.63 17.09 -4.33
N LYS A 473 20.37 18.21 -5.00
CA LYS A 473 19.22 18.35 -5.89
C LYS A 473 19.42 17.52 -7.15
N VAL A 474 18.40 16.75 -7.51
CA VAL A 474 18.29 15.98 -8.75
C VAL A 474 17.10 16.51 -9.54
N ILE A 475 17.29 16.71 -10.85
CA ILE A 475 16.23 17.19 -11.75
C ILE A 475 15.93 16.10 -12.77
N LEU A 476 14.75 15.52 -12.68
CA LEU A 476 14.23 14.56 -13.65
C LEU A 476 13.49 15.32 -14.74
N LYS A 477 13.69 14.95 -16.01
CA LYS A 477 13.07 15.64 -17.16
C LYS A 477 12.44 14.64 -18.11
N ASP A 478 11.14 14.79 -18.36
CA ASP A 478 10.43 14.10 -19.44
C ASP A 478 9.35 15.02 -20.01
N LYS A 479 9.32 15.19 -21.33
CA LYS A 479 8.37 16.08 -22.01
C LYS A 479 6.90 15.74 -21.72
N LYS A 480 6.59 14.47 -21.49
CA LYS A 480 5.22 14.04 -21.19
C LYS A 480 4.75 14.49 -19.81
N LEU A 481 5.66 14.89 -18.91
CA LEU A 481 5.27 15.44 -17.60
C LEU A 481 4.52 16.78 -17.74
N ASP A 482 4.68 17.51 -18.86
CA ASP A 482 3.96 18.76 -19.12
C ASP A 482 2.43 18.60 -19.14
N THR A 483 1.91 17.38 -19.31
CA THR A 483 0.46 17.11 -19.32
C THR A 483 -0.14 16.93 -17.92
N PHE A 484 0.69 16.79 -16.88
CA PHE A 484 0.26 16.51 -15.49
C PHE A 484 0.44 17.74 -14.59
N LYS A 485 0.15 18.93 -15.13
CA LYS A 485 0.28 20.19 -14.37
C LYS A 485 -0.78 20.22 -13.26
N ASN A 486 -0.35 20.53 -12.04
CA ASN A 486 -1.18 20.55 -10.83
C ASN A 486 -1.71 19.18 -10.39
N GLU A 487 -1.21 18.09 -10.97
CA GLU A 487 -1.51 16.74 -10.52
C GLU A 487 -0.32 16.20 -9.71
N GLU A 488 -0.61 15.52 -8.60
CA GLU A 488 0.41 14.81 -7.85
C GLU A 488 0.84 13.56 -8.63
N VAL A 489 2.14 13.35 -8.68
CA VAL A 489 2.76 12.10 -9.14
C VAL A 489 3.53 11.46 -8.01
N LEU A 490 3.54 10.13 -8.00
CA LEU A 490 4.32 9.32 -7.07
C LEU A 490 5.73 9.14 -7.63
N VAL A 491 6.73 9.65 -6.94
CA VAL A 491 8.14 9.44 -7.27
C VAL A 491 8.71 8.41 -6.31
N GLU A 492 9.14 7.26 -6.84
CA GLU A 492 9.77 6.19 -6.06
C GLU A 492 11.26 6.10 -6.45
N THR A 493 12.14 6.23 -5.45
CA THR A 493 13.60 6.17 -5.63
C THR A 493 14.13 4.84 -5.11
N PHE A 494 14.86 4.09 -5.95
CA PHE A 494 15.43 2.79 -5.61
C PHE A 494 16.95 2.83 -5.69
N LEU A 495 17.63 2.04 -4.85
CA LEU A 495 19.06 1.81 -4.98
C LEU A 495 19.35 1.11 -6.32
N LEU A 496 20.25 1.66 -7.13
CA LEU A 496 20.55 1.12 -8.46
C LEU A 496 21.10 -0.30 -8.38
N GLU A 497 21.86 -0.62 -7.33
CA GLU A 497 22.39 -1.98 -7.12
C GLU A 497 21.26 -3.01 -6.93
N GLU A 498 20.26 -2.70 -6.11
CA GLU A 498 19.11 -3.58 -5.88
C GLU A 498 18.30 -3.74 -7.17
N TYR A 499 18.05 -2.64 -7.89
CA TYR A 499 17.38 -2.68 -9.18
C TYR A 499 18.13 -3.52 -10.20
N ASN A 500 19.46 -3.45 -10.25
CA ASN A 500 20.25 -4.23 -11.19
C ASN A 500 20.17 -5.75 -10.94
N LYS A 501 19.92 -6.18 -9.70
CA LYS A 501 19.76 -7.59 -9.35
C LYS A 501 18.39 -8.16 -9.73
N THR A 502 17.34 -7.34 -9.75
CA THR A 502 15.96 -7.81 -10.03
C THR A 502 15.42 -7.39 -11.38
N LYS A 503 15.89 -6.26 -11.93
CA LYS A 503 15.33 -5.53 -13.07
C LYS A 503 13.82 -5.28 -12.96
N ASN A 504 13.34 -5.17 -11.71
CA ASN A 504 11.92 -5.04 -11.41
C ASN A 504 11.73 -4.10 -10.20
N ALA A 505 11.38 -2.85 -10.48
CA ALA A 505 11.14 -1.84 -9.46
C ALA A 505 9.84 -2.09 -8.66
N ASP A 506 8.85 -2.78 -9.24
CA ASP A 506 7.60 -3.05 -8.53
C ASP A 506 7.77 -4.11 -7.45
N LEU A 507 8.74 -5.01 -7.63
CA LEU A 507 9.18 -5.96 -6.62
C LEU A 507 9.90 -5.29 -5.43
N LEU A 508 10.73 -4.30 -5.69
CA LEU A 508 11.62 -3.70 -4.69
C LEU A 508 10.90 -2.74 -3.75
N ILE A 509 11.51 -2.48 -2.59
CA ILE A 509 11.08 -1.41 -1.69
C ILE A 509 11.91 -0.16 -2.00
N PRO A 510 11.32 1.01 -2.27
CA PRO A 510 12.10 2.21 -2.51
C PRO A 510 12.78 2.69 -1.21
N ILE A 511 13.82 3.51 -1.34
CA ILE A 511 14.38 4.28 -0.22
C ILE A 511 13.49 5.47 0.12
N GLU A 512 12.70 5.94 -0.84
CA GLU A 512 11.72 7.00 -0.65
C GLU A 512 10.63 6.87 -1.70
N SER A 513 9.38 7.00 -1.25
CA SER A 513 8.21 7.23 -2.08
C SER A 513 7.67 8.61 -1.69
N THR A 514 7.52 9.53 -2.64
CA THR A 514 7.13 10.92 -2.35
C THR A 514 6.13 11.46 -3.37
N LEU A 515 5.18 12.29 -2.92
CA LEU A 515 4.26 13.00 -3.81
C LEU A 515 4.88 14.32 -4.28
N ILE A 516 4.85 14.56 -5.58
CA ILE A 516 5.35 15.80 -6.17
C ILE A 516 4.40 16.28 -7.25
N ILE A 517 4.21 17.59 -7.35
CA ILE A 517 3.55 18.22 -8.49
C ILE A 517 4.63 18.64 -9.50
N PRO A 518 4.63 18.12 -10.74
CA PRO A 518 5.63 18.49 -11.74
C PRO A 518 5.62 20.00 -12.06
N ASN A 519 6.81 20.58 -12.22
CA ASN A 519 6.98 21.95 -12.71
C ASN A 519 7.25 21.92 -14.21
N GLY A 520 6.17 21.93 -15.00
CA GLY A 520 6.25 21.66 -16.44
C GLY A 520 6.78 20.25 -16.69
N ASN A 521 7.84 20.12 -17.49
CA ASN A 521 8.45 18.84 -17.81
C ASN A 521 9.47 18.33 -16.79
N LYS A 522 9.50 18.92 -15.58
CA LYS A 522 10.54 18.68 -14.58
C LYS A 522 9.97 18.24 -13.24
N ILE A 523 10.71 17.38 -12.57
CA ILE A 523 10.52 17.01 -11.16
C ILE A 523 11.85 17.28 -10.45
N GLU A 524 11.80 17.96 -9.31
CA GLU A 524 12.96 18.22 -8.46
C GLU A 524 12.85 17.39 -7.18
N ILE A 525 13.89 16.62 -6.87
CA ILE A 525 14.01 15.84 -5.63
C ILE A 525 15.37 16.10 -4.99
N ASN A 526 15.49 15.84 -3.69
CA ASN A 526 16.75 15.91 -2.97
C ASN A 526 17.12 14.51 -2.48
N LEU A 527 18.23 13.98 -2.96
CA LEU A 527 18.69 12.64 -2.63
C LEU A 527 20.08 12.68 -1.99
N PRO A 528 20.41 11.72 -1.11
CA PRO A 528 21.77 11.54 -0.67
C PRO A 528 22.69 11.19 -1.85
N THR A 529 24.00 11.39 -1.70
CA THR A 529 24.99 10.94 -2.69
C THR A 529 24.89 9.44 -2.90
N GLY A 530 24.83 9.00 -4.16
CA GLY A 530 24.59 7.59 -4.49
C GLY A 530 24.19 7.38 -5.95
N LYS A 531 23.78 6.14 -6.26
CA LYS A 531 23.29 5.75 -7.59
C LYS A 531 21.90 5.17 -7.48
N TYR A 532 20.98 5.67 -8.31
CA TYR A 532 19.56 5.37 -8.19
C TYR A 532 18.92 4.98 -9.51
N TYR A 533 17.89 4.14 -9.40
CA TYR A 533 16.85 3.96 -10.40
C TYR A 533 15.58 4.64 -9.88
N ILE A 534 14.91 5.45 -10.70
CA ILE A 534 13.76 6.24 -10.24
C ILE A 534 12.59 6.00 -11.16
N THR A 535 11.43 5.75 -10.57
CA THR A 535 10.16 5.71 -11.30
C THR A 535 9.26 6.85 -10.88
N VAL A 536 8.53 7.40 -11.84
CA VAL A 536 7.45 8.35 -11.59
C VAL A 536 6.15 7.72 -12.10
N LYS A 537 5.13 7.69 -11.25
CA LYS A 537 3.82 7.10 -11.55
C LYS A 537 2.69 8.11 -11.33
N THR A 538 1.74 8.15 -12.24
CA THR A 538 0.50 8.94 -12.08
C THR A 538 -0.58 8.09 -11.42
N VAL A 539 -1.68 8.73 -10.97
CA VAL A 539 -2.87 8.01 -10.46
C VAL A 539 -3.50 7.08 -11.51
N ASN A 540 -3.33 7.40 -12.80
CA ASN A 540 -3.79 6.58 -13.92
C ASN A 540 -2.75 5.55 -14.36
N ASN A 541 -1.67 5.36 -13.59
CA ASN A 541 -0.61 4.39 -13.83
C ASN A 541 0.26 4.67 -15.07
N ASP A 542 0.31 5.91 -15.56
CA ASP A 542 1.39 6.31 -16.47
C ASP A 542 2.72 6.24 -15.74
N ARG A 543 3.74 5.70 -16.41
CA ARG A 543 5.03 5.40 -15.81
C ARG A 543 6.15 6.05 -16.62
N PHE A 544 7.05 6.71 -15.90
CA PHE A 544 8.30 7.29 -16.40
C PHE A 544 9.45 6.66 -15.63
N GLU A 545 10.54 6.36 -16.33
CA GLU A 545 11.67 5.63 -15.78
C GLU A 545 12.96 6.41 -16.04
N PHE A 546 13.76 6.55 -14.98
CA PHE A 546 15.02 7.29 -15.00
C PHE A 546 16.10 6.35 -14.46
N ASP A 547 16.91 5.82 -15.37
CA ASP A 547 17.96 4.84 -15.04
C ASP A 547 19.32 5.53 -14.84
N ASN A 548 20.17 4.90 -14.03
CA ASN A 548 21.54 5.31 -13.75
C ASN A 548 21.69 6.77 -13.28
N ILE A 549 20.79 7.23 -12.41
CA ILE A 549 20.88 8.56 -11.80
C ILE A 549 22.00 8.57 -10.77
N GLU A 550 23.09 9.26 -11.09
CA GLU A 550 24.25 9.41 -10.21
C GLU A 550 24.24 10.77 -9.51
N VAL A 551 24.24 10.75 -8.18
CA VAL A 551 24.22 11.93 -7.31
C VAL A 551 25.60 12.08 -6.67
N LYS A 552 26.35 13.11 -7.09
CA LYS A 552 27.74 13.36 -6.70
C LYS A 552 27.89 14.51 -5.70
#